data_AF-A0AAE1HGP5-F1
#
_entry.id   AF-A0AAE1HGP5-F1
#
_cell.length_a   1.000
_cell.length_b   1.000
_cell.length_c   1.000
_cell.angle_alpha   90.00
_cell.angle_beta   90.00
_cell.angle_gamma   90.00
#
_symmetry.space_group_name_H-M   'P 1'
#
loop_
_entity.id
_entity.type
_entity.pdbx_description
1 polymer ?
#
loop_
_entity_poly.entity_id
_entity_poly.type
_entity_poly.pdbx_seq_one_letter_code
_entity_poly.pdbx_strand_id
1 'polypeptide(L)'
;MKLKLEASGWPSHVKTEEEKDAYIEGHLRKDGGKLGERTMRTSTTFVNSYGALIKMLEDKTIQVKSIIPLGEELLQVSHEPVEEMDESFATTSLVHAAFTTCHGRMLLYSYLDIVGTRAAYHDTDSICFLSEPGKPDPPLGEFLGDLTDQLADDYVGGNTSRLQSVVKVRGISINSSCYDTVTFEKLKKMVKRSGMKTTVRIPSQITRTSGWRIVSRPASKTWQVVISKRRRLGDKTVPYGFTDQLLSEDDEDCLDALEQLMDM
;
A
#
# COMPACT_ATOMS: atom_id res chain seq x y z
N MET A 1 5.47 -2.49 -22.21
CA MET A 1 6.50 -3.13 -21.36
C MET A 1 6.29 -4.65 -21.28
N LYS A 2 5.07 -5.15 -21.06
CA LYS A 2 4.66 -6.57 -21.17
C LYS A 2 5.18 -7.28 -22.45
N LEU A 3 4.90 -6.73 -23.63
CA LEU A 3 5.40 -7.22 -24.93
C LEU A 3 6.94 -7.33 -25.03
N LYS A 4 7.70 -6.49 -24.31
CA LYS A 4 9.17 -6.57 -24.31
C LYS A 4 9.68 -7.68 -23.38
N LEU A 5 9.00 -7.93 -22.27
CA LEU A 5 9.32 -9.03 -21.34
C LEU A 5 9.04 -10.38 -22.01
N GLU A 6 7.90 -10.50 -22.68
CA GLU A 6 7.50 -11.70 -23.45
C GLU A 6 8.51 -12.03 -24.57
N ALA A 7 9.11 -11.00 -25.19
CA ALA A 7 10.11 -11.16 -26.25
C ALA A 7 11.54 -11.47 -25.73
N SER A 8 11.83 -11.23 -24.44
CA SER A 8 13.19 -11.33 -23.87
C SER A 8 13.57 -12.71 -23.31
N GLY A 9 12.65 -13.68 -23.38
CA GLY A 9 12.84 -15.03 -22.83
C GLY A 9 12.56 -15.11 -21.33
N TRP A 10 12.17 -16.31 -20.87
CA TRP A 10 11.72 -16.54 -19.49
C TRP A 10 12.84 -17.09 -18.61
N PRO A 11 12.94 -16.69 -17.32
CA PRO A 11 13.85 -17.32 -16.36
C PRO A 11 13.57 -18.83 -16.22
N SER A 12 14.60 -19.62 -15.92
CA SER A 12 14.50 -21.09 -15.86
C SER A 12 13.49 -21.67 -14.85
N HIS A 13 13.04 -20.84 -13.89
CA HIS A 13 12.06 -21.19 -12.87
C HIS A 13 10.63 -20.78 -13.22
N VAL A 14 10.42 -20.11 -14.36
CA VAL A 14 9.10 -19.70 -14.86
C VAL A 14 8.74 -20.61 -16.03
N LYS A 15 7.80 -21.53 -15.83
CA LYS A 15 7.49 -22.59 -16.79
C LYS A 15 6.03 -22.57 -17.24
N THR A 16 5.09 -22.26 -16.36
CA THR A 16 3.66 -22.20 -16.71
C THR A 16 3.24 -20.79 -17.14
N GLU A 17 2.10 -20.68 -17.83
CA GLU A 17 1.58 -19.35 -18.23
C GLU A 17 1.17 -18.52 -17.00
N GLU A 18 0.64 -19.16 -15.95
CA GLU A 18 0.31 -18.49 -14.69
C GLU A 18 1.56 -17.94 -13.99
N GLU A 19 2.67 -18.69 -14.02
CA GLU A 19 3.96 -18.22 -13.49
C GLU A 19 4.54 -17.07 -14.32
N LYS A 20 4.32 -17.07 -15.63
CA LYS A 20 4.74 -15.98 -16.53
C LYS A 20 3.95 -14.70 -16.27
N ASP A 21 2.63 -14.80 -16.13
CA ASP A 21 1.77 -13.67 -15.80
C ASP A 21 2.12 -13.10 -14.43
N ALA A 22 2.27 -13.96 -13.41
CA ALA A 22 2.70 -13.54 -12.09
C ALA A 22 4.10 -12.90 -12.09
N TYR A 23 5.01 -13.39 -12.94
CA TYR A 23 6.34 -12.81 -13.10
C TYR A 23 6.29 -11.41 -13.74
N ILE A 24 5.49 -11.24 -14.80
CA ILE A 24 5.26 -9.94 -15.44
C ILE A 24 4.65 -8.96 -14.43
N GLU A 25 3.58 -9.35 -13.74
CA GLU A 25 2.89 -8.52 -12.76
C GLU A 25 3.85 -8.09 -11.63
N GLY A 26 4.63 -9.06 -11.11
CA GLY A 26 5.65 -8.80 -10.11
C GLY A 26 6.74 -7.83 -10.59
N HIS A 27 7.13 -7.91 -11.86
CA HIS A 27 8.13 -7.01 -12.46
C HIS A 27 7.57 -5.59 -12.64
N LEU A 28 6.39 -5.46 -13.25
CA LEU A 28 5.72 -4.17 -13.47
C LEU A 28 5.47 -3.44 -12.15
N ARG A 29 5.04 -4.15 -11.11
CA ARG A 29 4.83 -3.56 -9.78
C ARG A 29 6.14 -3.07 -9.17
N LYS A 30 7.24 -3.82 -9.33
CA LYS A 30 8.56 -3.43 -8.83
C LYS A 30 9.08 -2.19 -9.55
N ASP A 31 8.98 -2.16 -10.87
CA ASP A 31 9.49 -1.07 -11.69
C ASP A 31 8.71 0.22 -11.44
N GLY A 32 7.37 0.15 -11.32
CA GLY A 32 6.54 1.31 -10.96
C GLY A 32 6.93 1.92 -9.60
N GLY A 33 7.21 1.07 -8.60
CA GLY A 33 7.71 1.54 -7.30
C GLY A 33 9.13 2.09 -7.33
N LYS A 34 9.98 1.60 -8.24
CA LYS A 34 11.37 2.02 -8.39
C LYS A 34 11.52 3.43 -8.94
N LEU A 35 10.60 3.83 -9.82
CA LEU A 35 10.55 5.18 -10.38
C LEU A 35 10.39 6.26 -9.31
N GLY A 36 9.68 5.98 -8.22
CA GLY A 36 9.46 6.88 -7.09
C GLY A 36 10.30 6.57 -5.85
N GLU A 37 11.41 5.83 -5.99
CA GLU A 37 12.25 5.47 -4.84
C GLU A 37 12.84 6.71 -4.17
N ARG A 38 12.71 6.78 -2.83
CA ARG A 38 13.33 7.82 -2.03
C ARG A 38 14.85 7.62 -2.04
N THR A 39 15.58 8.62 -2.54
CA THR A 39 17.05 8.64 -2.60
C THR A 39 17.66 8.80 -1.20
N MET A 40 17.05 9.62 -0.34
CA MET A 40 17.48 9.83 1.05
C MET A 40 17.08 8.67 1.97
N ARG A 41 17.97 7.69 2.15
CA ARG A 41 17.73 6.55 3.05
C ARG A 41 18.86 6.33 4.04
N THR A 42 18.49 5.95 5.26
CA THR A 42 19.44 5.41 6.23
C THR A 42 20.02 4.11 5.69
N SER A 43 21.33 4.11 5.50
CA SER A 43 22.09 2.95 5.08
C SER A 43 22.85 2.37 6.27
N THR A 44 23.14 1.07 6.21
CA THR A 44 23.90 0.38 7.26
C THR A 44 25.08 -0.31 6.62
N THR A 45 26.26 -0.02 7.13
CA THR A 45 27.53 -0.62 6.70
C THR A 45 28.15 -1.38 7.87
N PHE A 46 28.64 -2.58 7.60
CA PHE A 46 29.37 -3.39 8.57
C PHE A 46 30.87 -3.14 8.41
N VAL A 47 31.52 -2.79 9.50
CA VAL A 47 32.92 -2.38 9.54
C VAL A 47 33.68 -3.23 10.53
N ASN A 48 34.77 -3.84 10.09
CA ASN A 48 35.62 -4.71 10.91
C ASN A 48 37.03 -4.16 11.13
N SER A 49 37.30 -2.92 10.71
CA SER A 49 38.61 -2.29 10.86
C SER A 49 38.48 -0.83 11.27
N TYR A 50 39.40 -0.40 12.11
CA TYR A 50 39.47 0.99 12.57
C TYR A 50 39.65 1.97 11.40
N GLY A 51 40.50 1.63 10.42
CA GLY A 51 40.73 2.49 9.26
C GLY A 51 39.47 2.72 8.42
N ALA A 52 38.64 1.69 8.21
CA ALA A 52 37.38 1.85 7.51
C ALA A 52 36.38 2.69 8.32
N LEU A 53 36.38 2.58 9.65
CA LEU A 53 35.53 3.41 10.51
C LEU A 53 35.93 4.88 10.44
N ILE A 54 37.22 5.20 10.58
CA ILE A 54 37.71 6.58 10.50
C ILE A 54 37.39 7.19 9.14
N LYS A 55 37.61 6.44 8.06
CA LYS A 55 37.24 6.89 6.72
C LYS A 55 35.76 7.28 6.60
N MET A 56 34.86 6.52 7.23
CA MET A 56 33.43 6.84 7.25
C MET A 56 33.08 8.05 8.14
N LEU A 57 33.83 8.27 9.23
CA LEU A 57 33.62 9.40 10.14
C LEU A 57 34.15 10.72 9.56
N GLU A 58 35.19 10.65 8.74
CA GLU A 58 35.79 11.81 8.05
C GLU A 58 35.07 12.15 6.75
N ASP A 59 34.24 11.25 6.23
CA ASP A 59 33.47 11.46 5.01
C ASP A 59 32.35 12.49 5.24
N LYS A 60 32.55 13.69 4.69
CA LYS A 60 31.61 14.82 4.81
C LYS A 60 30.32 14.61 4.01
N THR A 61 30.26 13.61 3.14
CA THR A 61 29.06 13.32 2.33
C THR A 61 28.02 12.53 3.12
N ILE A 62 28.43 11.89 4.22
CA ILE A 62 27.56 11.08 5.07
C ILE A 62 27.57 11.57 6.53
N GLN A 63 26.42 11.49 7.16
CA GLN A 63 26.22 11.70 8.59
C GLN A 63 26.03 10.36 9.27
N VAL A 64 26.97 9.98 10.13
CA VAL A 64 26.84 8.79 10.97
C VAL A 64 25.81 9.03 12.07
N LYS A 65 24.77 8.19 12.12
CA LYS A 65 23.69 8.26 13.13
C LYS A 65 23.94 7.37 14.34
N SER A 66 24.51 6.19 14.13
CA SER A 66 24.79 5.26 15.22
C SER A 66 25.89 4.28 14.86
N ILE A 67 26.73 3.95 15.83
CA ILE A 67 27.72 2.89 15.75
C ILE A 67 27.38 1.87 16.84
N ILE A 68 27.10 0.63 16.44
CA ILE A 68 26.69 -0.44 17.34
C ILE A 68 27.69 -1.59 17.22
N PRO A 69 28.43 -1.93 18.29
CA PRO A 69 29.30 -3.10 18.26
C PRO A 69 28.47 -4.38 18.24
N LEU A 70 28.76 -5.24 17.27
CA LEU A 70 28.19 -6.57 17.08
C LEU A 70 29.23 -7.65 17.45
N GLY A 71 29.74 -7.57 18.67
CA GLY A 71 30.83 -8.41 19.16
C GLY A 71 32.15 -7.64 19.25
N GLU A 72 33.27 -8.36 19.25
CA GLU A 72 34.60 -7.77 19.47
C GLU A 72 35.20 -7.16 18.19
N GLU A 73 34.89 -7.72 17.02
CA GLU A 73 35.56 -7.37 15.75
C GLU A 73 34.64 -6.69 14.72
N LEU A 74 33.34 -6.56 15.00
CA LEU A 74 32.37 -6.06 14.02
C LEU A 74 31.59 -4.88 14.58
N LEU A 75 31.57 -3.78 13.84
CA LEU A 75 30.77 -2.60 14.11
C LEU A 75 29.72 -2.47 13.03
N GLN A 76 28.50 -2.17 13.44
CA GLN A 76 27.44 -1.76 12.56
C GLN A 76 27.33 -0.24 12.59
N VAL A 77 27.61 0.41 11.47
CA VAL A 77 27.54 1.87 11.31
C VAL A 77 26.31 2.20 10.48
N SER A 78 25.35 2.90 11.09
CA SER A 78 24.20 3.46 10.37
C SER A 78 24.46 4.91 10.03
N HIS A 79 24.29 5.27 8.76
CA HIS A 79 24.60 6.59 8.22
C HIS A 79 23.54 7.05 7.20
N GLU A 80 23.44 8.35 7.01
CA GLU A 80 22.58 8.98 6.02
C GLU A 80 23.38 10.01 5.22
N PRO A 81 23.10 10.21 3.92
CA PRO A 81 23.70 11.32 3.18
C PRO A 81 23.33 12.67 3.81
N VAL A 82 24.28 13.62 3.84
CA VAL A 82 24.09 14.96 4.45
C VAL A 82 23.18 15.85 3.59
N GLU A 83 23.35 15.78 2.27
CA GLU A 83 22.53 16.49 1.30
C GLU A 83 21.81 15.46 0.42
N GLU A 84 20.68 15.86 -0.17
CA GLU A 84 20.11 15.15 -1.29
C GLU A 84 21.15 15.12 -2.40
N MET A 85 21.90 14.02 -2.50
CA MET A 85 22.78 13.82 -3.63
C MET A 85 21.88 13.78 -4.87
N ASP A 86 22.11 14.69 -5.81
CA ASP A 86 21.43 14.78 -7.11
C ASP A 86 21.58 13.50 -7.97
N GLU A 87 22.31 12.50 -7.49
CA GLU A 87 22.37 11.18 -8.08
C GLU A 87 21.03 10.46 -7.91
N SER A 88 20.06 10.84 -8.75
CA SER A 88 18.95 9.97 -9.09
C SER A 88 19.54 8.65 -9.59
N PHE A 89 19.15 7.52 -8.99
CA PHE A 89 19.47 6.23 -9.58
C PHE A 89 19.02 6.23 -11.04
N ALA A 90 19.78 5.60 -11.95
CA ALA A 90 19.40 5.50 -13.36
C ALA A 90 18.01 4.87 -13.61
N THR A 91 17.43 4.26 -12.58
CA THR A 91 16.11 3.61 -12.57
C THR A 91 15.01 4.44 -11.88
N THR A 92 15.35 5.61 -11.34
CA THR A 92 14.42 6.49 -10.62
C THR A 92 14.05 7.67 -11.52
N SER A 93 12.76 7.95 -11.63
CA SER A 93 12.27 9.15 -12.29
C SER A 93 10.98 9.61 -11.62
N LEU A 94 11.13 10.62 -10.76
CA LEU A 94 10.02 11.17 -9.98
C LEU A 94 8.90 11.71 -10.87
N VAL A 95 9.25 12.31 -12.02
CA VAL A 95 8.30 12.82 -13.00
C VAL A 95 7.44 11.68 -13.56
N HIS A 96 8.07 10.60 -14.05
CA HIS A 96 7.31 9.45 -14.55
C HIS A 96 6.47 8.80 -13.45
N ALA A 97 6.99 8.67 -12.22
CA ALA A 97 6.23 8.15 -11.08
C ALA A 97 4.99 9.02 -10.75
N ALA A 98 5.12 10.34 -10.84
CA ALA A 98 4.02 11.27 -10.63
C ALA A 98 2.95 11.12 -11.72
N PHE A 99 3.36 11.09 -13.00
CA PHE A 99 2.42 10.93 -14.13
C PHE A 99 1.71 9.58 -14.11
N THR A 100 2.42 8.47 -13.88
CA THR A 100 1.78 7.14 -13.83
C THR A 100 0.78 7.04 -12.68
N THR A 101 1.12 7.58 -11.51
CA THR A 101 0.19 7.64 -10.37
C THR A 101 -1.00 8.54 -10.64
N CYS A 102 -0.79 9.68 -11.33
CA CYS A 102 -1.85 10.58 -11.73
C CYS A 102 -2.83 9.91 -12.69
N HIS A 103 -2.33 9.31 -13.77
CA HIS A 103 -3.16 8.58 -14.74
C HIS A 103 -3.92 7.41 -14.10
N GLY A 104 -3.28 6.65 -13.20
CA GLY A 104 -3.98 5.60 -12.44
C GLY A 104 -5.14 6.13 -11.61
N ARG A 105 -4.98 7.30 -10.97
CA ARG A 105 -6.08 7.96 -10.23
C ARG A 105 -7.17 8.50 -11.15
N MET A 106 -6.81 9.11 -12.29
CA MET A 106 -7.79 9.60 -13.25
C MET A 106 -8.66 8.45 -13.78
N LEU A 107 -8.04 7.32 -14.11
CA LEU A 107 -8.77 6.12 -14.52
C LEU A 107 -9.68 5.60 -13.40
N LEU A 108 -9.17 5.51 -12.17
CA LEU A 108 -9.98 5.12 -11.00
C LEU A 108 -11.19 6.06 -10.81
N TYR A 109 -11.02 7.37 -11.00
CA TYR A 109 -12.10 8.33 -10.89
C TYR A 109 -13.17 8.12 -11.96
N SER A 110 -12.79 7.83 -13.21
CA SER A 110 -13.76 7.54 -14.27
C SER A 110 -14.69 6.36 -13.93
N TYR A 111 -14.17 5.35 -13.22
CA TYR A 111 -14.99 4.24 -12.74
C TYR A 111 -15.81 4.61 -11.50
N LEU A 112 -15.28 5.45 -10.62
CA LEU A 112 -16.03 5.97 -9.48
C LEU A 112 -17.21 6.84 -9.91
N ASP A 113 -17.13 7.53 -11.04
CA ASP A 113 -18.26 8.29 -11.60
C ASP A 113 -19.40 7.37 -12.06
N ILE A 114 -19.08 6.21 -12.64
CA ILE A 114 -20.07 5.18 -13.02
C ILE A 114 -20.74 4.60 -11.77
N VAL A 115 -19.94 4.30 -10.74
CA VAL A 115 -20.43 3.67 -9.51
C VAL A 115 -21.22 4.66 -8.65
N GLY A 116 -20.73 5.89 -8.55
CA GLY A 116 -21.23 6.97 -7.72
C GLY A 116 -21.32 6.58 -6.25
N THR A 117 -22.47 6.88 -5.64
CA THR A 117 -22.72 6.65 -4.21
C THR A 117 -22.76 5.17 -3.77
N ARG A 118 -22.71 4.24 -4.73
CA ARG A 118 -22.63 2.78 -4.44
C ARG A 118 -21.23 2.31 -4.08
N ALA A 119 -20.21 3.16 -4.25
CA ALA A 119 -18.84 2.82 -3.90
C ALA A 119 -18.69 2.68 -2.38
N ALA A 120 -18.38 1.47 -1.92
CA ALA A 120 -18.15 1.16 -0.52
C ALA A 120 -16.68 1.33 -0.12
N TYR A 121 -15.76 1.03 -1.04
CA TYR A 121 -14.32 1.16 -0.85
C TYR A 121 -13.63 1.34 -2.21
N HIS A 122 -12.49 2.03 -2.21
CA HIS A 122 -11.60 2.09 -3.36
C HIS A 122 -10.15 2.22 -2.86
N ASP A 123 -9.21 1.61 -3.57
CA ASP A 123 -7.77 1.73 -3.28
C ASP A 123 -6.98 1.45 -4.55
N THR A 124 -6.14 2.41 -4.94
CA THR A 124 -5.15 2.39 -6.03
C THR A 124 -5.69 1.93 -7.39
N ASP A 125 -6.08 0.67 -7.51
CA ASP A 125 -6.49 -0.07 -8.70
C ASP A 125 -7.75 -0.94 -8.48
N SER A 126 -8.44 -0.79 -7.34
CA SER A 126 -9.62 -1.58 -6.97
C SER A 126 -10.78 -0.72 -6.49
N ILE A 127 -12.00 -1.15 -6.81
CA ILE A 127 -13.26 -0.57 -6.33
C ILE A 127 -14.15 -1.71 -5.81
N CYS A 128 -14.66 -1.54 -4.60
CA CYS A 128 -15.71 -2.39 -4.03
C CYS A 128 -16.99 -1.56 -3.94
N PHE A 129 -18.08 -2.07 -4.52
CA PHE A 129 -19.33 -1.36 -4.62
C PHE A 129 -20.55 -2.28 -4.45
N LEU A 130 -21.71 -1.68 -4.22
CA LEU A 130 -22.99 -2.38 -4.19
C LEU A 130 -23.57 -2.44 -5.60
N SER A 131 -23.69 -3.64 -6.17
CA SER A 131 -24.40 -3.84 -7.45
C SER A 131 -25.91 -3.82 -7.19
N GLU A 132 -26.64 -3.03 -7.97
CA GLU A 132 -28.09 -2.84 -7.86
C GLU A 132 -28.72 -3.06 -9.24
N PRO A 133 -29.86 -3.77 -9.34
CA PRO A 133 -30.54 -3.99 -10.62
C PRO A 133 -30.88 -2.65 -11.31
N GLY A 134 -30.47 -2.52 -12.57
CA GLY A 134 -30.79 -1.35 -13.41
C GLY A 134 -29.81 -0.17 -13.31
N LYS A 135 -28.72 -0.28 -12.53
CA LYS A 135 -27.62 0.69 -12.53
C LYS A 135 -26.40 0.14 -13.28
N PRO A 136 -25.63 0.99 -13.98
CA PRO A 136 -24.47 0.54 -14.74
C PRO A 136 -23.34 0.13 -13.79
N ASP A 137 -22.76 -1.05 -14.00
CA ASP A 137 -21.54 -1.46 -13.31
C ASP A 137 -20.32 -1.16 -14.18
N PRO A 138 -19.13 -0.94 -13.59
CA PRO A 138 -17.91 -0.70 -14.36
C PRO A 138 -17.65 -1.82 -15.38
N PRO A 139 -17.24 -1.50 -16.61
CA PRO A 139 -16.98 -2.52 -17.61
C PRO A 139 -15.79 -3.39 -17.20
N LEU A 140 -15.95 -4.70 -17.35
CA LEU A 140 -14.88 -5.67 -17.17
C LEU A 140 -14.18 -5.95 -18.51
N GLY A 141 -12.94 -6.41 -18.44
CA GLY A 141 -12.19 -6.84 -19.62
C GLY A 141 -11.02 -7.75 -19.27
N GLU A 142 -10.37 -8.26 -20.31
CA GLU A 142 -9.25 -9.22 -20.20
C GLU A 142 -7.90 -8.58 -20.58
N PHE A 143 -7.91 -7.31 -21.01
CA PHE A 143 -6.70 -6.63 -21.48
C PHE A 143 -6.04 -5.80 -20.38
N LEU A 144 -4.79 -5.41 -20.63
CA LEU A 144 -4.03 -4.58 -19.71
C LEU A 144 -4.72 -3.23 -19.50
N GLY A 145 -5.11 -2.96 -18.25
CA GLY A 145 -5.80 -1.74 -17.85
C GLY A 145 -7.30 -1.94 -17.62
N ASP A 146 -7.87 -3.07 -18.02
CA ASP A 146 -9.27 -3.40 -17.76
C ASP A 146 -9.49 -3.83 -16.31
N LEU A 147 -10.71 -3.58 -15.81
CA LEU A 147 -11.14 -4.10 -14.52
C LEU A 147 -11.43 -5.59 -14.62
N THR A 148 -11.00 -6.33 -13.61
CA THR A 148 -11.29 -7.75 -13.44
C THR A 148 -12.16 -7.98 -12.20
N ASP A 149 -13.06 -8.97 -12.27
CA ASP A 149 -13.90 -9.32 -11.12
C ASP A 149 -13.16 -10.25 -10.16
N GLN A 150 -12.55 -9.67 -9.13
CA GLN A 150 -11.84 -10.42 -8.07
C GLN A 150 -12.77 -11.26 -7.19
N LEU A 151 -14.08 -10.99 -7.22
CA LEU A 151 -15.06 -11.74 -6.44
C LEU A 151 -15.64 -12.91 -7.23
N ALA A 152 -15.56 -12.94 -8.56
CA ALA A 152 -16.09 -14.05 -9.35
C ALA A 152 -15.50 -15.42 -8.96
N ASP A 153 -14.21 -15.47 -8.64
CA ASP A 153 -13.50 -16.71 -8.29
C ASP A 153 -13.72 -17.15 -6.83
N ASP A 154 -13.85 -16.19 -5.90
CA ASP A 154 -14.01 -16.46 -4.46
C ASP A 154 -15.48 -16.46 -3.99
N TYR A 155 -16.35 -15.78 -4.73
CA TYR A 155 -17.72 -15.43 -4.39
C TYR A 155 -18.62 -15.64 -5.61
N VAL A 156 -19.11 -16.86 -5.77
CA VAL A 156 -20.17 -17.20 -6.73
C VAL A 156 -21.30 -16.18 -6.59
N GLY A 157 -21.48 -15.34 -7.62
CA GLY A 157 -22.38 -14.18 -7.66
C GLY A 157 -23.67 -14.35 -6.84
N GLY A 158 -23.67 -13.80 -5.63
CA GLY A 158 -24.85 -13.74 -4.77
C GLY A 158 -25.43 -15.09 -4.33
N ASN A 159 -24.69 -16.21 -4.42
CA ASN A 159 -25.21 -17.48 -3.94
C ASN A 159 -25.17 -17.53 -2.41
N THR A 160 -26.27 -17.12 -1.77
CA THR A 160 -26.50 -17.11 -0.31
C THR A 160 -26.29 -18.47 0.37
N SER A 161 -26.10 -19.56 -0.38
CA SER A 161 -25.85 -20.90 0.15
C SER A 161 -24.41 -21.14 0.63
N ARG A 162 -23.42 -20.34 0.19
CA ARG A 162 -22.01 -20.50 0.58
C ARG A 162 -21.43 -19.19 1.09
N LEU A 163 -21.81 -18.82 2.30
CA LEU A 163 -21.26 -17.67 3.03
C LEU A 163 -19.85 -17.99 3.54
N GLN A 164 -18.82 -17.40 2.92
CA GLN A 164 -17.44 -17.48 3.39
C GLN A 164 -17.00 -16.13 3.98
N SER A 165 -16.91 -16.03 5.30
CA SER A 165 -16.39 -14.80 5.93
C SER A 165 -14.86 -14.80 5.95
N VAL A 166 -14.25 -13.90 5.19
CA VAL A 166 -12.80 -13.64 5.27
C VAL A 166 -12.56 -12.34 6.03
N VAL A 167 -11.76 -12.39 7.09
CA VAL A 167 -11.39 -11.22 7.87
C VAL A 167 -9.93 -10.86 7.57
N LYS A 168 -9.70 -9.70 6.96
CA LYS A 168 -8.36 -9.15 6.72
C LYS A 168 -8.11 -7.99 7.67
N VAL A 169 -7.06 -8.07 8.50
CA VAL A 169 -6.69 -7.00 9.45
C VAL A 169 -5.23 -6.61 9.26
N ARG A 170 -4.99 -5.32 9.05
CA ARG A 170 -3.63 -4.79 8.94
C ARG A 170 -2.96 -4.75 10.31
N GLY A 171 -1.73 -5.25 10.39
CA GLY A 171 -0.89 -5.16 11.58
C GLY A 171 -1.17 -6.20 12.67
N ILE A 172 -2.13 -7.10 12.49
CA ILE A 172 -2.35 -8.26 13.37
C ILE A 172 -2.26 -9.52 12.51
N SER A 173 -1.30 -10.39 12.81
CA SER A 173 -1.23 -11.70 12.17
C SER A 173 -2.33 -12.59 12.73
N ILE A 174 -3.24 -13.05 11.86
CA ILE A 174 -4.31 -13.95 12.25
C ILE A 174 -3.72 -15.36 12.36
N ASN A 175 -3.81 -15.95 13.56
CA ASN A 175 -3.36 -17.29 13.88
C ASN A 175 -4.32 -17.92 14.88
N SER A 176 -4.06 -19.17 15.29
CA SER A 176 -4.92 -19.89 16.24
C SER A 176 -5.14 -19.17 17.58
N SER A 177 -4.20 -18.31 18.00
CA SER A 177 -4.30 -17.58 19.27
C SER A 177 -5.21 -16.34 19.23
N CYS A 178 -5.61 -15.89 18.04
CA CYS A 178 -6.44 -14.69 17.88
C CYS A 178 -7.65 -14.87 16.95
N TYR A 179 -7.83 -16.06 16.37
CA TYR A 179 -8.93 -16.35 15.43
C TYR A 179 -10.32 -16.20 16.07
N ASP A 180 -10.46 -16.55 17.34
CA ASP A 180 -11.69 -16.37 18.14
C ASP A 180 -11.94 -14.89 18.56
N THR A 181 -10.88 -14.09 18.50
CA THR A 181 -10.85 -12.70 18.95
C THR A 181 -11.10 -11.75 17.80
N VAL A 182 -10.52 -12.02 16.64
CA VAL A 182 -10.61 -11.19 15.43
C VAL A 182 -11.67 -11.78 14.50
N THR A 183 -12.94 -11.57 14.84
CA THR A 183 -14.08 -12.11 14.09
C THR A 183 -14.94 -11.01 13.45
N PHE A 184 -15.65 -11.34 12.36
CA PHE A 184 -16.57 -10.42 11.70
C PHE A 184 -17.64 -9.88 12.67
N GLU A 185 -18.20 -10.74 13.53
CA GLU A 185 -19.21 -10.34 14.51
C GLU A 185 -18.67 -9.33 15.54
N LYS A 186 -17.42 -9.50 16.00
CA LYS A 186 -16.79 -8.52 16.89
C LYS A 186 -16.52 -7.21 16.16
N LEU A 187 -16.02 -7.26 14.91
CA LEU A 187 -15.82 -6.08 14.09
C LEU A 187 -17.13 -5.30 13.87
N LYS A 188 -18.21 -6.00 13.50
CA LYS A 188 -19.56 -5.44 13.33
C LYS A 188 -20.06 -4.75 14.59
N LYS A 189 -19.85 -5.36 15.76
CA LYS A 189 -20.17 -4.75 17.06
C LYS A 189 -19.34 -3.48 17.32
N MET A 190 -18.04 -3.49 17.01
CA MET A 190 -17.18 -2.32 17.14
C MET A 190 -17.55 -1.18 16.19
N VAL A 191 -18.00 -1.50 14.97
CA VAL A 191 -18.47 -0.48 14.02
C VAL A 191 -19.75 0.16 14.53
N LYS A 192 -20.71 -0.63 15.01
CA LYS A 192 -22.01 -0.13 15.51
C LYS A 192 -21.92 0.59 16.85
N ARG A 193 -21.00 0.19 17.75
CA ARG A 193 -20.82 0.79 19.07
C ARG A 193 -19.49 1.53 19.14
N SER A 194 -19.56 2.85 19.14
CA SER A 194 -18.36 3.70 19.25
C SER A 194 -17.58 3.40 20.54
N GLY A 195 -16.25 3.45 20.45
CA GLY A 195 -15.35 3.33 21.61
C GLY A 195 -15.04 1.89 22.07
N MET A 196 -15.61 0.87 21.43
CA MET A 196 -15.29 -0.52 21.75
C MET A 196 -13.88 -0.89 21.26
N LYS A 197 -13.07 -1.47 22.15
CA LYS A 197 -11.70 -1.92 21.88
C LYS A 197 -11.55 -3.36 22.35
N THR A 198 -10.68 -4.12 21.72
CA THR A 198 -10.36 -5.49 22.12
C THR A 198 -8.85 -5.69 22.12
N THR A 199 -8.33 -6.24 23.20
CA THR A 199 -6.92 -6.58 23.30
C THR A 199 -6.67 -7.94 22.66
N VAL A 200 -5.87 -7.96 21.60
CA VAL A 200 -5.39 -9.18 20.96
C VAL A 200 -4.04 -9.54 21.56
N ARG A 201 -3.94 -10.69 22.21
CA ARG A 201 -2.68 -11.20 22.75
C ARG A 201 -1.88 -11.88 21.63
N ILE A 202 -0.57 -11.63 21.62
CA ILE A 202 0.38 -12.24 20.71
C ILE A 202 1.39 -13.00 21.59
N PRO A 203 1.27 -14.34 21.72
CA PRO A 203 2.08 -15.11 22.66
C PRO A 203 3.58 -15.02 22.39
N SER A 204 3.97 -14.96 21.12
CA SER A 204 5.37 -14.91 20.70
C SER A 204 5.54 -13.93 19.54
N GLN A 205 5.96 -12.70 19.85
CA GLN A 205 6.32 -11.70 18.85
C GLN A 205 7.84 -11.60 18.76
N ILE A 206 8.36 -11.82 17.55
CA ILE A 206 9.77 -11.57 17.24
C ILE A 206 9.99 -10.05 17.25
N THR A 207 10.92 -9.59 18.06
CA THR A 207 11.29 -8.18 18.15
C THR A 207 12.81 -8.03 18.23
N ARG A 208 13.29 -6.85 17.86
CA ARG A 208 14.70 -6.50 17.94
C ARG A 208 14.89 -5.51 19.09
N THR A 209 15.81 -5.83 19.99
CA THR A 209 16.23 -4.91 21.06
C THR A 209 17.11 -3.79 20.50
N SER A 210 17.40 -2.76 21.31
CA SER A 210 18.27 -1.64 20.93
C SER A 210 19.68 -2.10 20.49
N GLY A 211 20.18 -3.23 21.02
CA GLY A 211 21.46 -3.84 20.63
C GLY A 211 21.35 -4.89 19.51
N TRP A 212 20.34 -4.81 18.65
CA TRP A 212 20.12 -5.73 17.52
C TRP A 212 19.89 -7.21 17.86
N ARG A 213 19.83 -7.55 19.14
CA ARG A 213 19.47 -8.90 19.60
C ARG A 213 18.01 -9.19 19.27
N ILE A 214 17.79 -10.28 18.54
CA ILE A 214 16.47 -10.80 18.22
C ILE A 214 15.97 -11.58 19.44
N VAL A 215 14.80 -11.21 19.94
CA VAL A 215 14.14 -11.89 21.05
C VAL A 215 12.69 -12.16 20.71
N SER A 216 12.17 -13.29 21.18
CA SER A 216 10.76 -13.61 21.13
C SER A 216 10.14 -13.28 22.49
N ARG A 217 9.16 -12.38 22.52
CA ARG A 217 8.47 -12.01 23.77
C ARG A 217 6.95 -11.92 23.56
N PRO A 218 6.15 -12.16 24.62
CA PRO A 218 4.73 -11.87 24.58
C PRO A 218 4.48 -10.39 24.30
N ALA A 219 3.46 -10.12 23.50
CA ALA A 219 3.01 -8.78 23.20
C ALA A 219 1.48 -8.73 23.16
N SER A 220 0.93 -7.53 23.08
CA SER A 220 -0.49 -7.35 22.81
C SER A 220 -0.70 -6.19 21.87
N LYS A 221 -1.77 -6.27 21.08
CA LYS A 221 -2.22 -5.19 20.20
C LYS A 221 -3.64 -4.82 20.57
N THR A 222 -3.94 -3.52 20.50
CA THR A 222 -5.31 -3.03 20.67
C THR A 222 -5.98 -3.02 19.31
N TRP A 223 -7.00 -3.85 19.14
CA TRP A 223 -7.86 -3.87 17.96
C TRP A 223 -9.09 -3.00 18.21
N GLN A 224 -9.27 -1.98 17.37
CA GLN A 224 -10.38 -1.04 17.42
C GLN A 224 -10.66 -0.51 16.02
N VAL A 225 -11.89 -0.05 15.79
CA VAL A 225 -12.24 0.64 14.54
C VAL A 225 -11.66 2.05 14.57
N VAL A 226 -10.81 2.36 13.60
CA VAL A 226 -10.20 3.70 13.43
C VAL A 226 -10.68 4.27 12.11
N ILE A 227 -11.42 5.38 12.17
CA ILE A 227 -11.88 6.11 10.99
C ILE A 227 -11.21 7.49 11.03
N SER A 228 -9.95 7.57 10.56
CA SER A 228 -9.17 8.82 10.58
C SER A 228 -9.44 9.72 9.39
N LYS A 229 -9.91 9.16 8.26
CA LYS A 229 -10.12 9.91 7.00
C LYS A 229 -11.59 10.27 6.73
N ARG A 230 -12.52 9.77 7.53
CA ARG A 230 -13.96 9.94 7.32
C ARG A 230 -14.67 10.23 8.64
N ARG A 231 -15.81 10.91 8.59
CA ARG A 231 -16.76 11.09 9.69
C ARG A 231 -18.02 10.27 9.45
N ARG A 232 -18.69 9.86 10.52
CA ARG A 232 -20.01 9.22 10.43
C ARG A 232 -21.11 10.26 10.32
N LEU A 233 -22.03 10.06 9.39
CA LEU A 233 -23.26 10.83 9.21
C LEU A 233 -24.42 9.83 9.14
N GLY A 234 -25.08 9.60 10.28
CA GLY A 234 -26.06 8.51 10.43
C GLY A 234 -25.41 7.15 10.14
N ASP A 235 -26.00 6.41 9.21
CA ASP A 235 -25.50 5.09 8.77
C ASP A 235 -24.43 5.17 7.67
N LYS A 236 -24.11 6.38 7.18
CA LYS A 236 -23.08 6.59 6.15
C LYS A 236 -21.78 7.11 6.76
N THR A 237 -20.68 6.93 6.03
CA THR A 237 -19.42 7.62 6.33
C THR A 237 -19.07 8.53 5.15
N VAL A 238 -18.66 9.76 5.43
CA VAL A 238 -18.26 10.75 4.44
C VAL A 238 -16.85 11.25 4.75
N PRO A 239 -16.03 11.62 3.77
CA PRO A 239 -14.71 12.18 4.04
C PRO A 239 -14.82 13.48 4.85
N TYR A 240 -13.77 13.80 5.61
CA TYR A 240 -13.67 15.13 6.22
C TYR A 240 -13.57 16.18 5.11
N GLY A 241 -14.34 17.26 5.21
CA GLY A 241 -14.46 18.28 4.16
C GLY A 241 -15.62 18.07 3.19
N PHE A 242 -16.29 16.91 3.19
CA PHE A 242 -17.48 16.69 2.35
C PHE A 242 -18.61 17.67 2.71
N THR A 243 -18.96 18.50 1.73
CA THR A 243 -20.14 19.37 1.66
C THR A 243 -21.16 18.75 0.72
N ASP A 244 -22.45 18.95 0.98
CA ASP A 244 -23.54 18.45 0.11
C ASP A 244 -23.72 19.34 -1.16
N GLN A 245 -22.85 20.35 -1.31
CA GLN A 245 -22.75 21.20 -2.48
C GLN A 245 -21.66 20.62 -3.39
N LEU A 246 -22.03 20.36 -4.65
CA LEU A 246 -21.19 19.67 -5.63
C LEU A 246 -19.97 20.49 -6.04
N LEU A 247 -20.13 21.78 -6.29
CA LEU A 247 -19.09 22.76 -6.59
C LEU A 247 -19.58 24.14 -6.14
N SER A 248 -18.67 24.97 -5.64
CA SER A 248 -18.90 26.42 -5.51
C SER A 248 -18.54 27.12 -6.82
N GLU A 249 -18.98 28.38 -7.00
CA GLU A 249 -18.58 29.18 -8.17
C GLU A 249 -17.05 29.25 -8.32
N ASP A 250 -16.32 29.33 -7.20
CA ASP A 250 -14.85 29.31 -7.17
C ASP A 250 -14.25 27.97 -7.66
N ASP A 251 -14.95 26.84 -7.44
CA ASP A 251 -14.48 25.52 -7.90
C ASP A 251 -14.71 25.34 -9.42
N GLU A 252 -15.78 25.91 -9.96
CA GLU A 252 -16.05 25.93 -11.41
C GLU A 252 -15.01 26.77 -12.15
N ASP A 253 -14.71 27.97 -11.65
CA ASP A 253 -13.66 28.84 -12.22
C ASP A 253 -12.28 28.15 -12.27
N CYS A 254 -11.98 27.34 -11.25
CA CYS A 254 -10.71 26.60 -11.19
C CYS A 254 -10.68 25.41 -12.17
N LEU A 255 -11.82 24.75 -12.41
CA LEU A 255 -11.94 23.68 -13.40
C LEU A 255 -11.80 24.23 -14.82
N ASP A 256 -12.43 25.36 -15.11
CA ASP A 256 -12.33 26.03 -16.41
C ASP A 256 -10.90 26.45 -16.72
N ALA A 257 -10.16 26.95 -15.72
CA ALA A 257 -8.75 27.30 -15.87
C ALA A 257 -7.86 26.07 -16.13
N LEU A 258 -8.17 24.92 -15.51
CA LEU A 258 -7.46 23.66 -15.76
C LEU A 258 -7.77 23.10 -17.16
N GLU A 259 -9.00 23.21 -17.64
CA GLU A 259 -9.40 22.79 -18.98
C GLU A 259 -8.65 23.61 -20.04
N GLN A 260 -8.58 24.93 -19.86
CA GLN A 260 -7.80 25.82 -20.76
C GLN A 260 -6.30 25.48 -20.79
N LEU A 261 -5.72 24.99 -19.69
CA LEU A 261 -4.32 24.58 -19.63
C LEU A 261 -4.05 23.22 -20.30
N MET A 262 -5.06 22.36 -20.42
CA MET A 262 -4.93 21.06 -21.10
C MET A 262 -5.07 21.18 -22.63
N ASP A 263 -5.74 22.22 -23.11
CA ASP A 263 -5.94 22.51 -24.54
C ASP A 263 -4.80 23.35 -25.18
N MET A 264 -3.77 23.70 -24.41
CA MET A 264 -2.54 24.40 -24.86
C MET A 264 -1.40 23.44 -25.19
#